data_AF-A0A7Y5D512-F1
#
_entry.id   AF-A0A7Y5D512-F1
#
_cell.length_a   1.000
_cell.length_b   1.000
_cell.length_c   1.000
_cell.angle_alpha   90.00
_cell.angle_beta   90.00
_cell.angle_gamma   90.00
#
_symmetry.space_group_name_H-M   'P 1'
#
loop_
_entity.id
_entity.type
_entity.pdbx_description
1 polymer ?
#
loop_
_entity_poly.entity_id
_entity_poly.type
_entity_poly.pdbx_seq_one_letter_code
_entity_poly.pdbx_strand_id
1 'polypeptide(L)' 'MGLFNIMKIAIIGGGTAGMAAAYFLDKQHEISAFEQQPILGGNIRTLNKNVTGVALDSNVILDNGVIEFRRENFRIFIA' A
#
# COMPACT_ATOMS: atom_id res chain seq x y z
N MET A 1 5.18 -18.19 28.71
CA MET A 1 4.56 -17.75 27.45
C MET A 1 4.26 -16.27 27.62
N GLY A 2 5.04 -15.38 27.01
CA GLY A 2 4.92 -13.94 27.25
C GLY A 2 3.57 -13.43 26.74
N LEU A 3 2.84 -12.70 27.58
CA LEU A 3 1.65 -11.96 27.18
C LEU A 3 2.08 -10.89 26.16
N PHE A 4 1.90 -11.14 24.87
CA PHE A 4 2.03 -10.08 23.88
C PHE A 4 0.92 -9.08 24.15
N ASN A 5 1.29 -7.86 24.50
CA ASN A 5 0.31 -6.81 24.78
C ASN A 5 -0.27 -6.33 23.44
N ILE A 6 -1.57 -6.54 23.23
CA ILE A 6 -2.27 -6.06 22.05
C ILE A 6 -2.39 -4.53 22.16
N MET A 7 -1.88 -3.81 21.17
CA MET A 7 -1.94 -2.34 21.10
C MET A 7 -2.99 -1.91 20.08
N LYS A 8 -3.54 -0.70 20.27
CA LYS A 8 -4.32 0.01 19.26
C LYS A 8 -3.40 0.98 18.52
N ILE A 9 -3.24 0.80 17.21
CA ILE A 9 -2.28 1.56 16.40
C ILE A 9 -3.01 2.29 15.28
N ALA A 10 -2.77 3.60 15.17
CA ALA A 10 -3.22 4.40 14.04
C ALA A 10 -2.10 4.56 13.01
N ILE A 11 -2.37 4.23 11.75
CA ILE A 11 -1.46 4.44 10.62
C ILE A 11 -1.98 5.59 9.79
N ILE A 12 -1.18 6.65 9.64
CA ILE A 12 -1.55 7.84 8.86
C ILE A 12 -0.85 7.77 7.49
N GLY A 13 -1.64 7.61 6.44
CA GLY A 13 -1.22 7.41 5.05
C GLY A 13 -1.42 5.97 4.57
N GLY A 14 -2.18 5.82 3.48
CA GLY A 14 -2.49 4.59 2.76
C GLY A 14 -1.61 4.34 1.53
N GLY A 15 -0.41 4.92 1.51
CA GLY A 15 0.63 4.60 0.53
C GLY A 15 1.28 3.23 0.80
N THR A 16 2.26 2.84 -0.03
CA THR A 16 2.95 1.53 0.07
C THR A 16 3.46 1.21 1.47
N ALA A 17 4.13 2.18 2.12
CA ALA A 17 4.70 1.99 3.45
C ALA A 17 3.62 1.79 4.53
N GLY A 18 2.54 2.58 4.47
CA GLY A 18 1.43 2.48 5.43
C GLY A 18 0.65 1.17 5.27
N MET A 19 0.35 0.76 4.03
CA MET A 19 -0.28 -0.53 3.75
C MET A 19 0.59 -1.71 4.19
N ALA A 20 1.90 -1.64 3.93
CA ALA A 20 2.83 -2.68 4.39
C ALA A 20 2.88 -2.75 5.92
N ALA A 21 2.97 -1.61 6.60
CA ALA A 21 2.93 -1.55 8.06
C ALA A 21 1.62 -2.13 8.61
N ALA A 22 0.47 -1.78 8.03
CA ALA A 22 -0.83 -2.32 8.41
C ALA A 22 -0.83 -3.85 8.26
N TYR A 23 -0.43 -4.36 7.10
CA TYR A 23 -0.41 -5.80 6.81
C TYR A 23 0.46 -6.61 7.78
N PHE A 24 1.63 -6.07 8.17
CA PHE A 24 2.52 -6.78 9.10
C PHE A 24 2.05 -6.69 10.56
N LEU A 25 1.50 -5.54 10.99
CA LEU A 25 1.12 -5.31 12.39
C LEU A 25 -0.25 -5.88 12.74
N ASP A 26 -1.17 -6.02 11.77
CA ASP A 26 -2.54 -6.53 11.98
C ASP A 26 -2.59 -7.96 12.54
N LYS A 27 -1.53 -8.74 12.36
CA LYS A 27 -1.41 -10.09 12.94
C LYS A 27 -1.29 -10.09 14.47
N GLN A 28 -0.94 -8.97 15.08
CA GLN A 28 -0.58 -8.89 16.51
C GLN A 28 -1.27 -7.73 17.25
N HIS A 29 -1.81 -6.76 16.52
CA HIS A 29 -2.32 -5.50 17.07
C HIS A 29 -3.61 -5.08 16.37
N GLU A 30 -4.41 -4.24 17.04
CA GLU A 30 -5.61 -3.64 16.45
C GLU A 30 -5.21 -2.40 15.65
N ILE A 31 -5.42 -2.42 14.33
CA ILE A 31 -4.95 -1.37 13.42
C ILE A 31 -6.11 -0.55 12.86
N SER A 32 -5.96 0.76 12.87
CA SER A 32 -6.79 1.69 12.09
C SER A 32 -5.91 2.47 11.11
N ALA A 33 -6.20 2.40 9.82
CA ALA A 33 -5.50 3.17 8.79
C ALA A 33 -6.35 4.35 8.31
N PHE A 34 -5.72 5.50 8.15
CA PHE A 34 -6.35 6.73 7.68
C PHE A 34 -5.63 7.21 6.42
N GLU A 35 -6.37 7.43 5.34
CA GLU A 35 -5.87 7.95 4.07
C GLU A 35 -6.70 9.18 3.71
N GLN A 36 -6.04 10.22 3.21
CA GLN A 36 -6.69 11.46 2.81
C GLN A 36 -7.55 11.26 1.55
N GLN A 37 -7.09 10.42 0.63
CA GLN A 37 -7.74 10.18 -0.64
C GLN A 37 -8.76 9.04 -0.57
N PRO A 38 -9.75 9.00 -1.48
CA PRO A 38 -10.73 7.91 -1.54
C PRO A 38 -10.16 6.60 -2.09
N ILE A 39 -8.83 6.49 -2.23
CA ILE A 39 -8.14 5.35 -2.83
C ILE A 39 -6.82 5.11 -2.10
N LEU A 40 -6.44 3.84 -2.00
CA LEU A 40 -5.16 3.40 -1.47
C LEU A 40 -4.09 3.38 -2.58
N GLY A 41 -2.82 3.38 -2.16
CA GLY A 41 -1.67 3.21 -3.05
C GLY A 41 -0.70 4.40 -3.02
N GLY A 42 -1.16 5.61 -2.70
CA GLY A 42 -0.32 6.80 -2.72
C GLY A 42 0.28 7.03 -4.11
N ASN A 43 1.59 6.83 -4.25
CA ASN A 43 2.30 6.92 -5.54
C ASN A 43 2.21 5.65 -6.40
N ILE A 44 1.71 4.53 -5.87
CA ILE A 44 1.37 3.35 -6.69
C ILE A 44 0.06 3.67 -7.39
N ARG A 45 0.12 3.92 -8.71
CA ARG A 45 -0.99 4.41 -9.53
C ARG A 45 -1.08 3.59 -10.80
N THR A 46 -1.89 2.55 -10.77
CA THR A 46 -2.16 1.71 -11.93
C THR A 46 -3.55 2.07 -12.45
N LEU A 47 -3.59 2.67 -13.64
CA LEU A 47 -4.81 3.02 -14.36
C LEU A 47 -5.57 1.74 -14.73
N ASN A 48 -6.91 1.80 -14.68
CA ASN A 48 -7.81 0.65 -14.80
C ASN A 48 -7.62 -0.43 -13.70
N LYS A 49 -6.93 -0.10 -12.61
CA LYS A 49 -6.82 -0.93 -11.40
C LYS A 49 -7.21 -0.12 -10.17
N ASN A 50 -6.24 0.38 -9.40
CA ASN A 50 -6.53 1.19 -8.22
C ASN A 50 -6.93 2.63 -8.56
N VAL A 51 -6.63 3.09 -9.78
CA VAL A 51 -7.17 4.33 -10.35
C VAL A 51 -8.22 3.96 -11.40
N THR A 52 -9.48 4.28 -11.11
CA THR A 52 -10.64 3.98 -11.97
C THR A 52 -11.20 5.26 -12.61
N GLY A 53 -12.12 5.11 -13.57
CA GLY A 53 -12.78 6.26 -14.22
C GLY A 53 -11.87 7.05 -15.16
N VAL A 54 -10.85 6.41 -15.72
CA VAL A 54 -9.86 7.03 -16.63
C VAL A 54 -10.32 6.89 -18.08
N ALA A 55 -9.94 7.85 -18.92
CA ALA A 55 -10.19 7.81 -20.36
C ALA A 55 -9.16 6.93 -21.08
N LEU A 56 -9.13 5.63 -20.75
CA LEU A 56 -8.24 4.62 -21.31
C LEU A 56 -9.07 3.39 -21.71
N ASP A 57 -8.71 2.70 -22.79
CA ASP A 57 -9.32 1.42 -23.15
C ASP A 57 -9.28 0.47 -21.94
N SER A 58 -10.42 -0.14 -21.59
CA SER A 58 -10.56 -0.97 -20.39
C SER A 58 -9.64 -2.20 -20.37
N ASN A 59 -9.15 -2.63 -21.52
CA ASN A 59 -8.20 -3.76 -21.64
C ASN A 59 -6.74 -3.32 -21.46
N VAL A 60 -6.47 -2.01 -21.42
CA VAL A 60 -5.13 -1.48 -21.18
C VAL A 60 -4.95 -1.20 -19.69
N ILE A 61 -3.89 -1.75 -19.13
CA ILE A 61 -3.44 -1.47 -17.77
C ILE A 61 -2.14 -0.67 -17.89
N LEU A 62 -2.07 0.48 -17.21
CA LEU A 62 -0.92 1.37 -17.30
C LEU A 62 -0.51 1.84 -15.90
N ASP A 63 0.76 1.62 -15.56
CA ASP A 63 1.36 2.23 -14.38
C ASP A 63 1.76 3.69 -14.68
N ASN A 64 1.21 4.60 -13.88
CA ASN A 64 1.44 6.05 -13.92
C ASN A 64 2.04 6.55 -12.60
N GLY A 65 2.81 5.70 -11.93
CA GLY A 65 3.31 5.93 -10.59
C GLY A 65 4.71 5.34 -10.42
N VAL A 66 4.88 4.51 -9.40
CA VAL A 66 6.11 3.70 -9.24
C VAL A 66 6.14 2.60 -10.30
N ILE A 67 7.19 2.59 -11.13
CA ILE A 67 7.32 1.66 -12.27
C ILE A 67 8.45 0.63 -12.05
N GLU A 68 9.58 1.06 -11.48
CA GLU A 68 10.76 0.21 -11.34
C GLU A 68 11.35 0.29 -9.93
N PHE A 69 11.78 -0.86 -9.42
CA PHE A 69 12.67 -0.97 -8.27
C PHE A 69 14.00 -1.56 -8.71
N ARG A 70 15.08 -0.77 -8.57
CA ARG A 70 16.43 -1.27 -8.81
C ARG A 70 16.87 -2.19 -7.68
N ARG A 71 17.29 -3.43 -8.00
CA ARG A 71 17.65 -4.45 -7.00
C ARG A 71 18.77 -4.00 -6.07
N GLU A 72 19.69 -3.17 -6.56
CA GLU A 72 20.81 -2.65 -5.78
C GLU A 72 20.32 -1.76 -4.62
N ASN A 73 19.20 -1.06 -4.84
CA ASN A 73 18.60 -0.14 -3.87
C ASN A 73 17.48 -0.79 -3.06
N PHE A 74 16.84 -1.83 -3.60
CA PHE A 74 15.65 -2.46 -3.01
C PHE A 74 15.85 -3.97 -2.86
N ARG A 75 16.68 -4.36 -1.89
CA ARG A 75 17.08 -5.76 -1.65
C ARG A 75 15.96 -6.69 -1.18
N ILE A 76 14.87 -6.14 -0.65
CA ILE A 76 13.78 -6.88 0.01
C ILE A 76 12.48 -6.86 -0.84
N PHE A 77 12.44 -6.05 -1.90
CA PHE A 77 11.33 -6.05 -2.85
C PHE A 77 11.67 -6.98 -4.01
N ILE A 78 11.12 -8.19 -3.98
CA ILE A 78 11.13 -9.10 -5.13
C ILE A 78 9.74 -8.95 -5.76
N ALA A 79 9.67 -8.26 -6.89
CA ALA A 79 8.51 -8.27 -7.79
C ALA A 79 8.68 -9.41 -8.80
#